data_AF-A0A420UAT1-F1
#
_entry.id   AF-A0A420UAT1-F1
#
_cell.length_a   1.000
_cell.length_b   1.000
_cell.length_c   1.000
_cell.angle_alpha   90.00
_cell.angle_beta   90.00
_cell.angle_gamma   90.00
#
_symmetry.space_group_name_H-M   'P 1'
#
loop_
_entity.id
_entity.type
_entity.pdbx_description
1 polymer ?
#
loop_
_entity_poly.entity_id
_entity_poly.type
_entity_poly.pdbx_seq_one_letter_code
_entity_poly.pdbx_strand_id
1 'polypeptide(L)'
;MTRRSRDEDDKENAKYANGYACAIVGERLFNTVITCLSASGVAISSLSTDLFILGHVECTEIPAWRQLDLSKLKHLELDLLYPYVPYGLRERTSMAAFLHNAQSCIQKKLGNMVHNLIDKCYSMVETLSLGDSIDRDLEIVWPTRAATYELPALREFDQAMESHPRLLHDWLLRMKNLRSFMIWGGLAEKRPVSWRHVLDAIRDHPNVSGPDPKGLRFRFPGDTDYEGVVCKDSSIASPREVPNTEYSLYPLEAHLYGEIEYSHNVALRKELGDYGHGDEDSDE
;
A
#
# COMPACT_ATOMS: atom_id res chain seq x y z
N MET A 1 28.08 -19.04 -24.23
CA MET A 1 26.91 -19.71 -23.61
C MET A 1 27.38 -21.01 -22.98
N THR A 2 27.55 -21.01 -21.66
CA THR A 2 27.82 -22.19 -20.85
C THR A 2 26.50 -22.93 -20.59
N ARG A 3 26.37 -24.18 -21.03
CA ARG A 3 25.23 -25.04 -20.69
C ARG A 3 25.28 -25.33 -19.18
N ARG A 4 24.25 -24.92 -18.42
CA ARG A 4 24.06 -25.37 -17.03
C ARG A 4 23.89 -26.90 -16.98
N SER A 5 24.34 -27.52 -15.90
CA SER A 5 24.17 -28.95 -15.69
C SER A 5 22.71 -29.25 -15.31
N ARG A 6 22.23 -30.44 -15.70
CA ARG A 6 20.87 -30.89 -15.42
C ARG A 6 20.57 -30.96 -13.91
N ASP A 7 21.58 -31.17 -13.09
CA ASP A 7 21.46 -31.27 -11.63
C ASP A 7 21.17 -29.91 -10.96
N GLU A 8 21.61 -28.79 -11.56
CA GLU A 8 21.30 -27.45 -11.04
C GLU A 8 19.82 -27.11 -11.22
N ASP A 9 19.24 -27.48 -12.37
CA ASP A 9 17.84 -27.26 -12.70
C ASP A 9 16.89 -28.02 -11.76
N ASP A 10 17.20 -29.28 -11.48
CA ASP A 10 16.38 -30.12 -10.59
C ASP A 10 16.39 -29.58 -9.14
N LYS A 11 17.51 -29.03 -8.69
CA LYS A 11 17.65 -28.40 -7.38
C LYS A 11 16.86 -27.10 -7.27
N GLU A 12 16.86 -26.27 -8.30
CA GLU A 12 16.06 -25.03 -8.34
C GLU A 12 14.55 -25.35 -8.31
N ASN A 13 14.10 -26.32 -9.11
CA ASN A 13 12.70 -26.77 -9.13
C ASN A 13 12.23 -27.29 -7.78
N ALA A 14 13.04 -28.10 -7.09
CA ALA A 14 12.72 -28.61 -5.76
C ALA A 14 12.59 -27.50 -4.71
N LYS A 15 13.46 -26.47 -4.76
CA LYS A 15 13.37 -25.32 -3.85
C LYS A 15 12.09 -24.52 -4.05
N TYR A 16 11.68 -24.29 -5.30
CA TYR A 16 10.41 -23.62 -5.60
C TYR A 16 9.22 -24.42 -5.09
N ALA A 17 9.17 -25.73 -5.38
CA ALA A 17 8.09 -26.60 -4.90
C ALA A 17 7.96 -26.57 -3.37
N ASN A 18 9.08 -26.53 -2.65
CA ASN A 18 9.09 -26.36 -1.19
C ASN A 18 8.52 -24.99 -0.77
N GLY A 19 8.98 -23.89 -1.39
CA GLY A 19 8.48 -22.54 -1.09
C GLY A 19 6.97 -22.40 -1.34
N TYR A 20 6.49 -22.94 -2.46
CA TYR A 20 5.08 -22.96 -2.81
C TYR A 20 4.25 -23.81 -1.84
N ALA A 21 4.73 -25.00 -1.48
CA ALA A 21 4.07 -25.85 -0.49
C ALA A 21 4.01 -25.18 0.90
N CYS A 22 5.10 -24.53 1.33
CA CYS A 22 5.13 -23.75 2.57
C CYS A 22 4.10 -22.62 2.56
N ALA A 23 3.97 -21.89 1.45
CA ALA A 23 2.99 -20.82 1.32
C ALA A 23 1.54 -21.35 1.38
N ILE A 24 1.22 -22.49 0.74
CA ILE A 24 -0.10 -23.14 0.87
C ILE A 24 -0.38 -23.54 2.33
N VAL A 25 0.61 -24.13 3.00
CA VAL A 25 0.47 -24.52 4.42
C VAL A 25 0.28 -23.29 5.29
N GLY A 26 0.98 -22.18 5.01
CA GLY A 26 0.84 -20.89 5.68
C GLY A 26 -0.58 -20.33 5.58
N GLU A 27 -1.15 -20.25 4.37
CA GLU A 27 -2.54 -19.80 4.17
C GLU A 27 -3.55 -20.70 4.92
N ARG A 28 -3.34 -22.02 4.92
CA ARG A 28 -4.20 -22.96 5.66
C ARG A 28 -4.07 -22.80 7.18
N LEU A 29 -2.87 -22.53 7.67
CA LEU A 29 -2.62 -22.26 9.09
C LEU A 29 -3.32 -20.97 9.50
N PHE A 30 -3.19 -19.91 8.71
CA PHE A 30 -3.91 -18.65 8.92
C PHE A 30 -5.43 -18.89 9.04
N ASN A 31 -6.03 -19.64 8.11
CA ASN A 31 -7.45 -19.99 8.17
C ASN A 31 -7.82 -20.74 9.45
N THR A 32 -6.97 -21.68 9.86
CA THR A 32 -7.18 -22.45 11.09
C THR A 32 -7.14 -21.55 12.31
N VAL A 33 -6.15 -20.64 12.38
CA VAL A 33 -6.02 -19.67 13.47
C VAL A 33 -7.25 -18.75 13.53
N ILE A 34 -7.67 -18.18 12.39
CA ILE A 34 -8.88 -17.35 12.32
C ILE A 34 -10.14 -18.12 12.74
N THR A 35 -10.27 -19.38 12.31
CA THR A 35 -11.38 -20.25 12.71
C THR A 35 -11.38 -20.49 14.22
N CYS A 36 -10.23 -20.82 14.80
CA CYS A 36 -10.08 -21.03 16.24
C CYS A 36 -10.37 -19.75 17.04
N LEU A 37 -9.88 -18.60 16.57
CA LEU A 37 -10.15 -17.30 17.19
C LEU A 37 -11.64 -16.98 17.16
N SER A 38 -12.29 -17.17 16.00
CA SER A 38 -13.74 -17.03 15.85
C SER A 38 -14.50 -17.95 16.83
N ALA A 39 -14.12 -19.22 16.92
CA ALA A 39 -14.75 -20.19 17.83
C ALA A 39 -14.51 -19.87 19.32
N SER A 40 -13.39 -19.24 19.66
CA SER A 40 -13.04 -18.91 21.05
C SER A 40 -13.87 -17.77 21.63
N GLY A 41 -14.47 -16.92 20.79
CA GLY A 41 -15.18 -15.70 21.21
C GLY A 41 -14.26 -14.66 21.88
N VAL A 42 -12.94 -14.85 21.83
CA VAL A 42 -11.97 -13.91 22.38
C VAL A 42 -11.92 -12.68 21.50
N ALA A 43 -12.09 -11.52 22.11
CA ALA A 43 -11.96 -10.25 21.40
C ALA A 43 -10.48 -9.95 21.13
N ILE A 44 -10.15 -9.73 19.86
CA ILE A 44 -8.79 -9.46 19.39
C ILE A 44 -8.58 -7.94 19.37
N SER A 45 -7.54 -7.44 20.05
CA SER A 45 -7.19 -6.01 20.03
C SER A 45 -6.06 -5.66 19.08
N SER A 46 -5.25 -6.63 18.67
CA SER A 46 -4.13 -6.48 17.75
C SER A 46 -3.98 -7.72 16.88
N LEU A 47 -3.80 -7.54 15.58
CA LEU A 47 -3.54 -8.60 14.61
C LEU A 47 -2.40 -8.14 13.71
N SER A 48 -1.29 -8.86 13.76
CA SER A 48 -0.14 -8.71 12.86
C SER A 48 0.10 -10.07 12.23
N THR A 49 0.16 -10.14 10.91
CA THR A 49 0.32 -11.41 10.20
C THR A 49 0.92 -11.22 8.82
N ASP A 50 1.74 -12.21 8.47
CA ASP A 50 2.16 -12.44 7.10
C ASP A 50 1.06 -13.17 6.33
N LEU A 51 0.67 -12.64 5.18
CA LEU A 51 -0.28 -13.25 4.25
C LEU A 51 0.47 -13.69 3.00
N PHE A 52 0.55 -15.01 2.78
CA PHE A 52 1.20 -15.54 1.58
C PHE A 52 0.34 -15.29 0.34
N ILE A 53 0.98 -14.78 -0.71
CA ILE A 53 0.36 -14.36 -1.95
C ILE A 53 0.24 -15.57 -2.89
N LEU A 54 -0.74 -16.43 -2.66
CA LEU A 54 -1.05 -17.51 -3.61
C LEU A 54 -2.46 -17.46 -4.17
N GLY A 55 -3.39 -16.77 -3.49
CA GLY A 55 -4.78 -16.62 -3.95
C GLY A 55 -5.59 -17.94 -3.89
N HIS A 56 -5.16 -18.90 -3.06
CA HIS A 56 -5.89 -20.16 -2.86
C HIS A 56 -7.00 -20.08 -1.82
N VAL A 57 -7.06 -18.99 -1.07
CA VAL A 57 -8.03 -18.81 0.01
C VAL A 57 -8.87 -17.56 -0.22
N GLU A 58 -10.19 -17.72 -0.13
CA GLU A 58 -11.12 -16.59 -0.02
C GLU A 58 -11.70 -16.51 1.40
N CYS A 59 -11.88 -15.30 1.95
CA CYS A 59 -12.43 -15.12 3.30
C CYS A 59 -13.77 -15.83 3.52
N THR A 60 -14.60 -15.87 2.47
CA THR A 60 -15.90 -16.56 2.48
C THR A 60 -15.78 -18.07 2.65
N GLU A 61 -14.62 -18.65 2.37
CA GLU A 61 -14.32 -20.07 2.53
C GLU A 61 -13.72 -20.39 3.90
N ILE A 62 -13.27 -19.38 4.67
CA ILE A 62 -12.74 -19.57 6.02
C ILE A 62 -13.90 -19.97 6.95
N PRO A 63 -13.83 -21.15 7.59
CA PRO A 63 -14.85 -21.57 8.52
C PRO A 63 -15.06 -20.52 9.63
N ALA A 64 -16.33 -20.25 9.92
CA ALA A 64 -16.72 -19.27 10.92
C ALA A 64 -16.26 -17.80 10.67
N TRP A 65 -15.87 -17.44 9.43
CA TRP A 65 -15.49 -16.06 9.08
C TRP A 65 -16.55 -15.02 9.45
N ARG A 66 -17.82 -15.35 9.23
CA ARG A 66 -18.93 -14.44 9.53
C ARG A 66 -19.03 -14.16 11.04
N GLN A 67 -18.70 -15.16 11.86
CA GLN A 67 -18.71 -15.11 13.32
C GLN A 67 -17.45 -14.49 13.92
N LEU A 68 -16.38 -14.30 13.12
CA LEU A 68 -15.17 -13.64 13.56
C LEU A 68 -15.48 -12.18 13.96
N ASP A 69 -15.29 -11.90 15.25
CA ASP A 69 -15.48 -10.59 15.87
C ASP A 69 -14.15 -9.83 15.93
N LEU A 70 -14.00 -8.84 15.06
CA LEU A 70 -12.88 -7.89 15.06
C LEU A 70 -13.29 -6.51 15.59
N SER A 71 -14.43 -6.41 16.28
CA SER A 71 -14.95 -5.14 16.79
C SER A 71 -14.10 -4.49 17.89
N LYS A 72 -13.08 -5.17 18.41
CA LYS A 72 -12.12 -4.58 19.35
C LYS A 72 -10.72 -4.40 18.77
N LEU A 73 -10.55 -4.71 17.48
CA LEU A 73 -9.25 -4.67 16.82
C LEU A 73 -8.82 -3.21 16.61
N LYS A 74 -7.73 -2.82 17.27
CA LYS A 74 -7.14 -1.48 17.21
C LYS A 74 -5.95 -1.41 16.28
N HIS A 75 -5.18 -2.49 16.18
CA HIS A 75 -3.98 -2.55 15.35
C HIS A 75 -4.13 -3.67 14.34
N LEU A 76 -4.03 -3.33 13.06
CA LEU A 76 -4.05 -4.26 11.95
C LEU A 76 -2.80 -4.05 11.10
N GLU A 77 -1.92 -5.05 11.10
CA GLU A 77 -0.71 -5.09 10.28
C GLU A 77 -0.78 -6.32 9.39
N LEU A 78 -0.66 -6.10 8.09
CA LEU A 78 -0.76 -7.12 7.06
C LEU A 78 0.46 -7.02 6.15
N ASP A 79 1.35 -8.00 6.26
CA ASP A 79 2.54 -8.10 5.42
C ASP A 79 2.31 -9.16 4.34
N LEU A 80 2.39 -8.77 3.08
CA LEU A 80 2.11 -9.69 1.97
C LEU A 80 3.41 -10.34 1.50
N LEU A 81 3.51 -11.66 1.66
CA LEU A 81 4.71 -12.43 1.32
C LEU A 81 4.54 -13.20 0.01
N TYR A 82 5.48 -13.02 -0.92
CA TYR A 82 5.60 -13.89 -2.08
C TYR A 82 6.28 -15.22 -1.71
N PRO A 83 5.83 -16.35 -2.29
CA PRO A 83 6.60 -17.59 -2.20
C PRO A 83 7.97 -17.36 -2.85
N TYR A 84 9.04 -17.79 -2.18
CA TYR A 84 10.39 -17.65 -2.72
C TYR A 84 10.52 -18.35 -4.08
N VAL A 85 10.79 -17.57 -5.14
CA VAL A 85 11.10 -18.08 -6.47
C VAL A 85 12.61 -17.93 -6.73
N PRO A 86 13.38 -19.03 -6.90
CA PRO A 86 14.79 -18.92 -7.26
C PRO A 86 15.01 -18.10 -8.53
N TYR A 87 16.03 -17.26 -8.54
CA TYR A 87 16.34 -16.34 -9.65
C TYR A 87 16.40 -17.04 -11.03
N GLY A 88 17.03 -18.22 -11.12
CA GLY A 88 17.12 -18.99 -12.38
C GLY A 88 15.78 -19.52 -12.92
N LEU A 89 14.76 -19.65 -12.07
CA LEU A 89 13.40 -20.02 -12.47
C LEU A 89 12.53 -18.82 -12.81
N ARG A 90 12.83 -17.63 -12.28
CA ARG A 90 12.14 -16.38 -12.66
C ARG A 90 12.38 -16.03 -14.12
N GLU A 91 13.60 -16.23 -14.61
CA GLU A 91 13.96 -15.96 -16.01
C GLU A 91 13.38 -17.01 -17.00
N ARG A 92 12.79 -18.11 -16.51
CA ARG A 92 12.12 -19.11 -17.37
C ARG A 92 10.70 -18.65 -17.68
N THR A 93 10.47 -18.42 -18.97
CA THR A 93 9.29 -17.80 -19.58
C THR A 93 7.94 -18.46 -19.28
N SER A 94 7.88 -19.65 -18.65
CA SER A 94 6.61 -20.32 -18.31
C SER A 94 6.11 -20.02 -16.89
N MET A 95 7.00 -19.82 -15.92
CA MET A 95 6.61 -19.62 -14.51
C MET A 95 6.40 -18.14 -14.18
N ALA A 96 7.30 -17.27 -14.67
CA ALA A 96 7.03 -15.83 -14.69
C ALA A 96 5.75 -15.54 -15.46
N ALA A 97 5.51 -16.20 -16.60
CA ALA A 97 4.24 -16.09 -17.31
C ALA A 97 3.04 -16.63 -16.51
N PHE A 98 3.17 -17.73 -15.75
CA PHE A 98 2.07 -18.22 -14.91
C PHE A 98 1.70 -17.20 -13.81
N LEU A 99 2.68 -16.70 -13.06
CA LEU A 99 2.45 -15.73 -12.01
C LEU A 99 1.95 -14.40 -12.57
N HIS A 100 2.53 -13.92 -13.68
CA HIS A 100 2.09 -12.72 -14.39
C HIS A 100 0.67 -12.88 -14.94
N ASN A 101 0.34 -14.01 -15.56
CA ASN A 101 -1.01 -14.29 -16.07
C ASN A 101 -2.05 -14.44 -14.94
N ALA A 102 -1.62 -14.89 -13.76
CA ALA A 102 -2.46 -15.02 -12.58
C ALA A 102 -2.49 -13.77 -11.69
N GLN A 103 -1.60 -12.79 -11.91
CA GLN A 103 -1.38 -11.64 -11.03
C GLN A 103 -2.67 -10.86 -10.78
N SER A 104 -3.43 -10.56 -11.82
CA SER A 104 -4.71 -9.84 -11.69
C SER A 104 -5.72 -10.62 -10.83
N CYS A 105 -5.78 -11.95 -10.98
CA CYS A 105 -6.65 -12.81 -10.18
C CYS A 105 -6.20 -12.85 -8.71
N ILE A 106 -4.89 -13.01 -8.48
CA ILE A 106 -4.28 -13.05 -7.15
C ILE A 106 -4.48 -11.71 -6.43
N GLN A 107 -4.18 -10.59 -7.10
CA GLN A 107 -4.39 -9.23 -6.59
C GLN A 107 -5.86 -8.98 -6.25
N LYS A 108 -6.79 -9.42 -7.10
CA LYS A 108 -8.23 -9.28 -6.82
C LYS A 108 -8.64 -10.09 -5.58
N LYS A 109 -8.22 -11.35 -5.46
CA LYS A 109 -8.58 -12.22 -4.33
C LYS A 109 -8.00 -11.73 -3.02
N LEU A 110 -6.70 -11.42 -2.99
CA LEU A 110 -6.03 -10.88 -1.81
C LEU A 110 -6.54 -9.49 -1.46
N GLY A 111 -6.77 -8.67 -2.48
CA GLY A 111 -7.49 -7.41 -2.39
C GLY A 111 -8.79 -7.58 -1.61
N ASN A 112 -9.67 -8.43 -2.09
CA ASN A 112 -10.93 -8.71 -1.39
C ASN A 112 -10.72 -9.17 0.06
N MET A 113 -9.71 -10.02 0.31
CA MET A 113 -9.42 -10.49 1.66
C MET A 113 -8.98 -9.38 2.62
N VAL A 114 -7.98 -8.58 2.24
CA VAL A 114 -7.49 -7.44 3.03
C VAL A 114 -8.61 -6.43 3.27
N HIS A 115 -9.35 -6.09 2.23
CA HIS A 115 -10.46 -5.16 2.33
C HIS A 115 -11.60 -5.69 3.22
N ASN A 116 -11.89 -7.00 3.18
CA ASN A 116 -12.89 -7.61 4.06
C ASN A 116 -12.45 -7.62 5.54
N LEU A 117 -11.14 -7.72 5.82
CA LEU A 117 -10.61 -7.55 7.18
C LEU A 117 -10.83 -6.12 7.66
N ILE A 118 -10.47 -5.13 6.85
CA ILE A 118 -10.64 -3.71 7.15
C ILE A 118 -12.14 -3.39 7.38
N ASP A 119 -13.03 -3.88 6.51
CA ASP A 119 -14.48 -3.72 6.65
C ASP A 119 -15.04 -4.34 7.96
N LYS A 120 -14.38 -5.33 8.56
CA LYS A 120 -14.80 -5.92 9.84
C LYS A 120 -14.35 -5.12 11.06
N CYS A 121 -13.25 -4.36 10.95
CA CYS A 121 -12.68 -3.59 12.06
C CYS A 121 -12.74 -2.07 11.86
N TYR A 122 -13.42 -1.58 10.81
CA TYR A 122 -13.38 -0.18 10.36
C TYR A 122 -13.67 0.85 11.47
N SER A 123 -14.55 0.52 12.42
CA SER A 123 -14.99 1.44 13.46
C SER A 123 -13.98 1.64 14.59
N MET A 124 -13.02 0.73 14.75
CA MET A 124 -12.18 0.64 15.95
C MET A 124 -10.68 0.57 15.65
N VAL A 125 -10.30 0.30 14.39
CA VAL A 125 -8.90 0.29 13.96
C VAL A 125 -8.29 1.69 14.11
N GLU A 126 -7.24 1.78 14.92
CA GLU A 126 -6.47 3.00 15.22
C GLU A 126 -5.19 3.06 14.37
N THR A 127 -4.58 1.91 14.10
CA THR A 127 -3.37 1.76 13.27
C THR A 127 -3.60 0.71 12.18
N LEU A 128 -3.32 1.07 10.94
CA LEU A 128 -3.35 0.18 9.78
C LEU A 128 -1.96 0.18 9.11
N SER A 129 -1.35 -0.99 8.93
CA SER A 129 -0.13 -1.16 8.15
C SER A 129 -0.35 -2.19 7.05
N LEU A 130 -0.06 -1.81 5.80
CA LEU A 130 -0.14 -2.66 4.61
C LEU A 130 1.25 -2.78 3.98
N GLY A 131 2.01 -3.78 4.42
CA GLY A 131 3.33 -4.09 3.87
C GLY A 131 3.25 -5.03 2.68
N ASP A 132 4.25 -4.95 1.80
CA ASP A 132 4.50 -5.93 0.77
C ASP A 132 5.96 -6.40 0.79
N SER A 133 6.20 -7.64 0.37
CA SER A 133 7.54 -8.13 0.08
C SER A 133 7.81 -7.87 -1.40
N ILE A 134 8.73 -6.95 -1.71
CA ILE A 134 9.10 -6.63 -3.09
C ILE A 134 9.68 -7.88 -3.78
N ASP A 135 8.95 -8.38 -4.79
CA ASP A 135 9.51 -9.19 -5.86
C ASP A 135 9.41 -8.38 -7.16
N ARG A 136 10.57 -7.94 -7.69
CA ARG A 136 10.76 -6.86 -8.69
C ARG A 136 9.86 -6.85 -9.93
N ASP A 137 9.13 -7.92 -10.22
CA ASP A 137 8.28 -8.06 -11.42
C ASP A 137 6.80 -8.37 -11.09
N LEU A 138 6.44 -8.54 -9.82
CA LEU A 138 5.10 -8.87 -9.35
C LEU A 138 4.76 -7.95 -8.19
N GLU A 139 4.12 -6.83 -8.50
CA GLU A 139 3.73 -5.82 -7.52
C GLU A 139 2.25 -6.00 -7.15
N ILE A 140 1.94 -5.96 -5.85
CA ILE A 140 0.55 -5.79 -5.37
C ILE A 140 0.32 -4.32 -5.10
N VAL A 141 -0.57 -3.73 -5.88
CA VAL A 141 -0.84 -2.31 -5.81
C VAL A 141 -2.07 -2.04 -4.92
N TRP A 142 -1.89 -1.25 -3.85
CA TRP A 142 -2.93 -0.93 -2.86
C TRP A 142 -3.45 0.51 -2.94
N PRO A 143 -4.71 0.79 -2.59
CA PRO A 143 -5.78 -0.18 -2.36
C PRO A 143 -6.30 -0.75 -3.69
N THR A 144 -6.83 -1.98 -3.67
CA THR A 144 -7.39 -2.65 -4.87
C THR A 144 -8.84 -2.29 -5.19
N ARG A 145 -9.55 -1.58 -4.29
CA ARG A 145 -10.90 -1.05 -4.50
C ARG A 145 -11.12 0.23 -3.68
N ALA A 146 -12.19 0.97 -4.00
CA ALA A 146 -12.59 2.15 -3.25
C ALA A 146 -12.96 1.77 -1.79
N ALA A 147 -12.80 2.72 -0.87
CA ALA A 147 -13.13 2.51 0.53
C ALA A 147 -14.64 2.33 0.71
N THR A 148 -15.04 1.25 1.39
CA THR A 148 -16.45 0.96 1.68
C THR A 148 -16.99 1.87 2.79
N TYR A 149 -16.18 2.08 3.84
CA TYR A 149 -16.57 2.77 5.06
C TYR A 149 -15.68 3.97 5.35
N GLU A 150 -16.16 4.90 6.17
CA GLU A 150 -15.25 5.82 6.86
C GLU A 150 -14.44 5.03 7.90
N LEU A 151 -13.22 5.47 8.19
CA LEU A 151 -12.33 4.86 9.19
C LEU A 151 -12.19 5.83 10.36
N PRO A 152 -13.22 5.96 11.22
CA PRO A 152 -13.31 7.05 12.19
C PRO A 152 -12.30 6.95 13.33
N ALA A 153 -11.82 5.76 13.68
CA ALA A 153 -10.82 5.59 14.73
C ALA A 153 -9.38 5.70 14.22
N LEU A 154 -9.18 5.64 12.90
CA LEU A 154 -7.85 5.51 12.30
C LEU A 154 -7.04 6.79 12.49
N ARG A 155 -5.84 6.63 13.05
CA ARG A 155 -4.87 7.69 13.34
C ARG A 155 -3.57 7.48 12.60
N GLU A 156 -3.20 6.24 12.33
CA GLU A 156 -1.93 5.90 11.69
C GLU A 156 -2.21 4.96 10.52
N PHE A 157 -1.72 5.33 9.33
CA PHE A 157 -1.81 4.51 8.14
C PHE A 157 -0.45 4.44 7.46
N ASP A 158 0.06 3.23 7.37
CA ASP A 158 1.34 2.91 6.78
C ASP A 158 1.12 1.96 5.62
N GLN A 159 1.77 2.19 4.48
CA GLN A 159 1.72 1.24 3.37
C GLN A 159 2.98 1.27 2.52
N ALA A 160 3.19 0.20 1.75
CA ALA A 160 4.17 0.18 0.67
C ALA A 160 3.88 1.22 -0.44
N MET A 161 4.91 1.62 -1.20
CA MET A 161 4.83 2.66 -2.22
C MET A 161 3.92 2.26 -3.38
N GLU A 162 3.89 0.97 -3.69
CA GLU A 162 3.13 0.33 -4.74
C GLU A 162 1.63 0.55 -4.50
N SER A 163 1.10 1.64 -5.08
CA SER A 163 -0.23 2.11 -4.76
C SER A 163 -1.04 2.53 -5.98
N HIS A 164 -2.37 2.45 -5.86
CA HIS A 164 -3.35 2.94 -6.82
C HIS A 164 -3.70 4.36 -6.40
N PRO A 165 -3.04 5.42 -6.91
CA PRO A 165 -3.05 6.72 -6.27
C PRO A 165 -4.44 7.37 -6.23
N ARG A 166 -5.29 7.07 -7.23
CA ARG A 166 -6.69 7.54 -7.28
C ARG A 166 -7.56 6.88 -6.21
N LEU A 167 -7.43 5.56 -6.02
CA LEU A 167 -8.20 4.87 -4.98
C LEU A 167 -7.70 5.27 -3.59
N LEU A 168 -6.39 5.44 -3.45
CA LEU A 168 -5.76 5.91 -2.23
C LEU A 168 -6.17 7.35 -1.86
N HIS A 169 -6.32 8.25 -2.84
CA HIS A 169 -6.90 9.57 -2.63
C HIS A 169 -8.26 9.49 -1.91
N ASP A 170 -9.17 8.64 -2.42
CA ASP A 170 -10.50 8.48 -1.83
C ASP A 170 -10.45 7.89 -0.42
N TRP A 171 -9.51 6.99 -0.16
CA TRP A 171 -9.25 6.43 1.15
C TRP A 171 -8.81 7.50 2.15
N LEU A 172 -7.79 8.28 1.80
CA LEU A 172 -7.22 9.31 2.66
C LEU A 172 -8.27 10.34 3.08
N LEU A 173 -9.12 10.80 2.14
CA LEU A 173 -10.18 11.77 2.45
C LEU A 173 -11.28 11.21 3.38
N ARG A 174 -11.42 9.89 3.49
CA ARG A 174 -12.36 9.22 4.41
C ARG A 174 -11.78 8.94 5.79
N MET A 175 -10.46 9.04 5.96
CA MET A 175 -9.74 8.83 7.22
C MET A 175 -9.63 10.15 8.00
N LYS A 176 -10.78 10.78 8.34
CA LYS A 176 -10.82 12.16 8.87
C LYS A 176 -9.97 12.40 10.12
N ASN A 177 -9.72 11.35 10.92
CA ASN A 177 -8.94 11.42 12.16
C ASN A 177 -7.46 11.02 11.98
N LEU A 178 -7.02 10.78 10.74
CA LEU A 178 -5.65 10.38 10.43
C LEU A 178 -4.65 11.46 10.87
N ARG A 179 -3.67 11.04 11.66
CA ARG A 179 -2.59 11.87 12.21
C ARG A 179 -1.25 11.59 11.56
N SER A 180 -1.05 10.37 11.07
CA SER A 180 0.16 9.93 10.41
C SER A 180 -0.19 9.12 9.17
N PHE A 181 0.43 9.47 8.05
CA PHE A 181 0.42 8.70 6.82
C PHE A 181 1.85 8.51 6.34
N MET A 182 2.32 7.27 6.33
CA MET A 182 3.66 6.94 5.85
C MET A 182 3.61 6.00 4.66
N ILE A 183 4.48 6.28 3.71
CA ILE A 183 4.73 5.42 2.57
C ILE A 183 6.13 4.83 2.71
N TRP A 184 6.22 3.51 2.62
CA TRP A 184 7.45 2.73 2.76
C TRP A 184 7.85 2.13 1.41
N GLY A 185 9.15 1.88 1.21
CA GLY A 185 9.63 1.24 -0.02
C GLY A 185 9.82 2.21 -1.20
N GLY A 186 10.41 1.68 -2.27
CA GLY A 186 10.69 2.38 -3.53
C GLY A 186 12.17 2.48 -3.92
N LEU A 187 12.54 1.87 -5.04
CA LEU A 187 13.76 2.20 -5.81
C LEU A 187 13.53 3.49 -6.60
N ALA A 188 14.60 4.27 -6.81
CA ALA A 188 14.64 5.64 -7.32
C ALA A 188 14.11 5.89 -8.77
N GLU A 189 13.42 4.95 -9.41
CA GLU A 189 13.00 5.10 -10.81
C GLU A 189 11.59 5.70 -10.92
N LYS A 190 11.56 7.01 -11.16
CA LYS A 190 10.46 7.86 -11.66
C LYS A 190 9.03 7.45 -11.26
N ARG A 191 8.49 8.17 -10.28
CA ARG A 191 7.08 8.08 -9.88
C ARG A 191 6.15 8.48 -11.05
N PRO A 192 5.05 7.77 -11.30
CA PRO A 192 4.08 8.17 -12.31
C PRO A 192 3.30 9.44 -11.92
N VAL A 193 2.80 10.17 -12.92
CA VAL A 193 2.00 11.40 -12.80
C VAL A 193 0.78 11.22 -11.88
N SER A 194 0.24 10.00 -11.79
CA SER A 194 -0.91 9.66 -10.95
C SER A 194 -0.68 9.92 -9.46
N TRP A 195 0.57 9.98 -8.97
CA TRP A 195 0.87 10.32 -7.58
C TRP A 195 0.37 11.70 -7.16
N ARG A 196 0.11 12.60 -8.11
CA ARG A 196 -0.54 13.88 -7.84
C ARG A 196 -1.83 13.73 -7.04
N HIS A 197 -2.59 12.66 -7.27
CA HIS A 197 -3.86 12.40 -6.58
C HIS A 197 -3.64 12.18 -5.08
N VAL A 198 -2.56 11.52 -4.68
CA VAL A 198 -2.23 11.34 -3.26
C VAL A 198 -1.82 12.68 -2.66
N LEU A 199 -0.99 13.46 -3.34
CA LEU A 199 -0.55 14.77 -2.87
C LEU A 199 -1.73 15.75 -2.72
N ASP A 200 -2.66 15.75 -3.68
CA ASP A 200 -3.92 16.49 -3.62
C ASP A 200 -4.74 16.06 -2.39
N ALA A 201 -4.86 14.75 -2.13
CA ALA A 201 -5.56 14.23 -0.96
C ALA A 201 -4.93 14.69 0.36
N ILE A 202 -3.60 14.75 0.45
CA ILE A 202 -2.88 15.26 1.63
C ILE A 202 -3.15 16.76 1.81
N ARG A 203 -3.00 17.57 0.76
CA ARG A 203 -3.30 19.01 0.79
C ARG A 203 -4.74 19.26 1.27
N ASP A 204 -5.69 18.49 0.76
CA ASP A 204 -7.12 18.70 1.00
C ASP A 204 -7.64 17.96 2.24
N HIS A 205 -6.78 17.20 2.93
CA HIS A 205 -7.16 16.44 4.11
C HIS A 205 -7.72 17.35 5.22
N PRO A 206 -8.77 16.94 5.96
CA PRO A 206 -9.37 17.76 7.03
C PRO A 206 -8.38 18.21 8.11
N ASN A 207 -7.38 17.39 8.43
CA ASN A 207 -6.34 17.77 9.40
C ASN A 207 -5.30 18.74 8.86
N VAL A 208 -5.29 19.03 7.55
CA VAL A 208 -4.39 19.97 6.88
C VAL A 208 -5.10 21.28 6.53
N SER A 209 -6.24 21.19 5.83
CA SER A 209 -6.97 22.32 5.26
C SER A 209 -8.37 22.55 5.88
N GLY A 210 -8.76 21.75 6.88
CA GLY A 210 -10.07 21.88 7.53
C GLY A 210 -10.17 23.12 8.45
N PRO A 211 -11.36 23.40 8.98
CA PRO A 211 -11.62 24.57 9.82
C PRO A 211 -10.94 24.51 11.21
N ASP A 212 -10.64 23.31 11.70
CA ASP A 212 -9.88 23.07 12.94
C ASP A 212 -8.78 22.03 12.65
N PRO A 213 -7.74 22.44 11.91
CA PRO A 213 -6.72 21.51 11.45
C PRO A 213 -5.85 21.08 12.63
N LYS A 214 -5.31 19.87 12.54
CA LYS A 214 -4.55 19.23 13.63
C LYS A 214 -3.15 18.79 13.19
N GLY A 215 -2.81 19.06 11.93
CA GLY A 215 -1.62 18.55 11.28
C GLY A 215 -1.78 17.09 10.83
N LEU A 216 -1.12 16.77 9.74
CA LEU A 216 -0.94 15.40 9.26
C LEU A 216 0.57 15.15 9.10
N ARG A 217 1.12 14.24 9.89
CA ARG A 217 2.48 13.74 9.66
C ARG A 217 2.47 12.95 8.36
N PHE A 218 3.27 13.37 7.40
CA PHE A 218 3.35 12.77 6.09
C PHE A 218 4.81 12.42 5.77
N ARG A 219 5.02 11.19 5.33
CA ARG A 219 6.32 10.74 4.81
C ARG A 219 6.15 10.29 3.37
N PHE A 220 7.00 10.82 2.49
CA PHE A 220 6.98 10.54 1.06
C PHE A 220 8.38 10.22 0.54
N PRO A 221 8.73 8.94 0.32
CA PRO A 221 10.08 8.51 -0.03
C PRO A 221 10.40 8.69 -1.52
N GLY A 222 11.57 9.25 -1.88
CA GLY A 222 12.06 9.41 -3.27
C GLY A 222 13.29 10.32 -3.41
N ASP A 223 13.56 10.85 -4.62
CA ASP A 223 14.70 11.78 -4.89
C ASP A 223 14.71 13.00 -3.95
N THR A 224 13.52 13.35 -3.50
CA THR A 224 13.17 14.34 -2.49
C THR A 224 12.45 13.62 -1.35
N ASP A 225 13.21 12.92 -0.52
CA ASP A 225 12.67 12.33 0.71
C ASP A 225 12.06 13.43 1.57
N TYR A 226 10.73 13.40 1.70
CA TYR A 226 9.99 14.33 2.54
C TYR A 226 9.50 13.62 3.80
N GLU A 227 9.71 14.24 4.95
CA GLU A 227 9.05 13.88 6.20
C GLU A 227 8.73 15.13 7.00
N GLY A 228 7.46 15.34 7.34
CA GLY A 228 7.04 16.52 8.08
C GLY A 228 5.57 16.50 8.49
N VAL A 229 5.18 17.46 9.32
CA VAL A 229 3.78 17.74 9.64
C VAL A 229 3.25 18.79 8.67
N VAL A 230 2.35 18.38 7.80
CA VAL A 230 1.67 19.26 6.85
C VAL A 230 0.46 19.89 7.54
N CYS A 231 0.35 21.22 7.49
CA CYS A 231 -0.80 21.96 8.00
C CYS A 231 -0.84 23.38 7.42
N LYS A 232 -2.01 23.93 7.11
CA LYS A 232 -2.12 25.34 6.71
C LYS A 232 -1.91 26.31 7.89
N ASP A 233 -2.09 25.85 9.12
CA ASP A 233 -1.72 26.60 10.31
C ASP A 233 -0.21 26.46 10.56
N SER A 234 0.52 27.57 10.39
CA SER A 234 1.98 27.62 10.55
C SER A 234 2.45 27.40 11.99
N SER A 235 1.57 27.46 12.98
CA SER A 235 1.89 27.10 14.37
C SER A 235 1.92 25.59 14.61
N ILE A 236 1.30 24.82 13.71
CA ILE A 236 1.25 23.33 13.75
C ILE A 236 2.23 22.73 12.74
N ALA A 237 2.34 23.34 11.56
CA ALA A 237 3.17 22.86 10.47
C ALA A 237 4.64 22.73 10.87
N SER A 238 5.34 21.75 10.27
CA SER A 238 6.79 21.69 10.37
C SER A 238 7.45 22.92 9.72
N PRO A 239 8.63 23.34 10.20
CA PRO A 239 9.39 24.41 9.55
C PRO A 239 9.60 24.09 8.07
N ARG A 240 9.30 25.07 7.23
CA ARG A 240 9.36 24.94 5.78
C ARG A 240 10.72 25.32 5.25
N GLU A 241 11.11 24.73 4.13
CA GLU A 241 12.29 25.20 3.42
C GLU A 241 11.98 26.52 2.72
N VAL A 242 12.97 27.43 2.73
CA VAL A 242 12.81 28.77 2.18
C VAL A 242 13.25 28.74 0.71
N PRO A 243 12.50 29.37 -0.22
CA PRO A 243 12.95 29.51 -1.60
C PRO A 243 14.32 30.19 -1.63
N ASN A 244 15.34 29.51 -2.18
CA ASN A 244 16.77 29.88 -2.40
C ASN A 244 17.80 28.96 -1.73
N THR A 245 17.40 27.93 -1.00
CA THR A 245 18.32 26.85 -0.61
C THR A 245 18.54 25.88 -1.79
N GLU A 246 19.74 25.32 -1.94
CA GLU A 246 20.11 24.29 -2.95
C GLU A 246 19.31 22.97 -2.81
N TYR A 247 18.20 22.96 -2.07
CA TYR A 247 17.41 21.80 -1.71
C TYR A 247 16.07 21.73 -2.45
N SER A 248 15.67 20.51 -2.73
CA SER A 248 14.74 20.09 -3.77
C SER A 248 13.28 19.99 -3.32
N LEU A 249 12.95 20.28 -2.04
CA LEU A 249 11.62 20.01 -1.46
C LEU A 249 10.57 21.11 -1.69
N TYR A 250 10.99 22.34 -1.98
CA TYR A 250 10.08 23.49 -2.14
C TYR A 250 8.89 23.24 -3.09
N PRO A 251 9.06 22.63 -4.28
CA PRO A 251 7.94 22.32 -5.17
C PRO A 251 6.87 21.45 -4.51
N LEU A 252 7.28 20.41 -3.77
CA LEU A 252 6.36 19.54 -3.05
C LEU A 252 5.64 20.30 -1.94
N GLU A 253 6.39 21.02 -1.09
CA GLU A 253 5.82 21.79 0.01
C GLU A 253 4.81 22.84 -0.50
N ALA A 254 5.18 23.64 -1.50
CA ALA A 254 4.31 24.66 -2.07
C ALA A 254 2.97 24.07 -2.57
N HIS A 255 2.98 22.84 -3.08
CA HIS A 255 1.76 22.11 -3.43
C HIS A 255 0.97 21.66 -2.19
N LEU A 256 1.63 21.02 -1.22
CA LEU A 256 1.00 20.51 0.01
C LEU A 256 0.34 21.61 0.86
N TYR A 257 0.93 22.81 0.88
CA TYR A 257 0.37 23.98 1.58
C TYR A 257 -0.64 24.78 0.75
N GLY A 258 -0.86 24.40 -0.52
CA GLY A 258 -1.82 25.03 -1.42
C GLY A 258 -1.39 26.41 -1.94
N GLU A 259 -0.09 26.67 -2.02
CA GLU A 259 0.46 27.91 -2.56
C GLU A 259 0.56 27.89 -4.09
N ILE A 260 0.84 26.71 -4.65
CA ILE A 260 0.94 26.51 -6.08
C ILE A 260 0.11 25.27 -6.45
N GLU A 261 -0.90 25.48 -7.29
CA GLU A 261 -1.69 24.39 -7.87
C GLU A 261 -0.80 23.45 -8.69
N TYR A 262 -1.15 22.16 -8.74
CA TYR A 262 -0.36 21.16 -9.47
C TYR A 262 -0.11 21.57 -10.93
N SER A 263 -1.13 22.06 -11.63
CA SER A 263 -1.08 22.52 -13.04
C SER A 263 0.02 23.56 -13.29
N HIS A 264 0.24 24.45 -12.32
CA HIS A 264 1.21 25.54 -12.36
C HIS A 264 2.57 25.18 -11.74
N ASN A 265 2.66 24.03 -11.05
CA ASN A 265 3.87 23.58 -10.37
C ASN A 265 4.81 22.80 -11.30
N VAL A 266 5.50 23.52 -12.19
CA VAL A 266 6.37 22.94 -13.23
C VAL A 266 7.43 21.99 -12.65
N ALA A 267 8.00 22.31 -11.50
CA ALA A 267 9.03 21.49 -10.86
C ALA A 267 8.45 20.16 -10.35
N LEU A 268 7.34 20.20 -9.61
CA LEU A 268 6.67 18.98 -9.12
C LEU A 268 6.13 18.12 -10.27
N ARG A 269 5.58 18.75 -11.33
CA ARG A 269 5.15 18.04 -12.54
C ARG A 269 6.30 17.26 -13.16
N LYS A 270 7.45 17.90 -13.33
CA LYS A 270 8.68 17.27 -13.85
C LYS A 270 9.17 16.12 -12.96
N GLU A 271 9.08 16.25 -11.64
CA GLU A 271 9.42 15.18 -10.68
C GLU A 271 8.50 13.97 -10.81
N LEU A 272 7.21 14.18 -11.06
CA LEU A 272 6.23 13.12 -11.31
C LEU A 272 6.21 12.65 -12.78
N GLY A 273 7.17 13.07 -13.61
CA GLY A 273 7.27 12.67 -15.01
C GLY A 273 6.25 13.32 -15.95
N ASP A 274 5.55 14.36 -15.53
CA ASP A 274 4.68 15.18 -16.37
C ASP A 274 5.50 16.29 -17.03
N TYR A 275 5.97 16.03 -18.25
CA TYR A 275 6.80 16.96 -19.03
C TYR A 275 5.98 17.96 -19.87
N GLY A 276 4.65 18.01 -19.72
CA GLY A 276 3.80 19.00 -20.40
C GLY A 276 3.79 18.90 -21.93
N HIS A 277 4.11 17.74 -22.50
CA HIS A 277 3.76 17.44 -23.88
C HIS A 277 2.26 17.15 -23.91
N GLY A 278 1.48 18.06 -24.48
CA GLY A 278 0.04 18.05 -24.43
C GLY A 278 -0.56 16.77 -25.00
N ASP A 279 -1.34 16.09 -24.17
CA ASP A 279 -2.57 15.49 -24.64
C ASP A 279 -3.68 16.40 -24.10
N GLU A 280 -4.15 17.28 -24.98
CA GLU A 280 -5.49 17.84 -24.88
C GLU A 280 -6.47 16.68 -24.77
N ASP A 281 -7.39 16.77 -23.82
CA ASP A 281 -8.67 16.04 -23.75
C ASP A 281 -8.92 15.03 -24.88
N SER A 282 -8.60 13.76 -24.62
CA SER A 282 -9.31 12.65 -25.26
C SER A 282 -10.19 11.99 -24.20
N ASP A 283 -11.41 12.54 -24.05
CA ASP A 283 -12.55 11.78 -23.60
C ASP A 283 -12.89 10.73 -24.68
N GLU A 284 -12.31 9.53 -24.58
CA GLU A 284 -12.89 8.27 -25.08
C GLU A 284 -12.59 7.10 -24.13
#